data_AF-A0A9Q5EXC4-F1
#
_entry.id   AF-A0A9Q5EXC4-F1
#
_cell.length_a   1.000
_cell.length_b   1.000
_cell.length_c   1.000
_cell.angle_alpha   90.00
_cell.angle_beta   90.00
_cell.angle_gamma   90.00
#
_symmetry.space_group_name_H-M   'P 1'
#
loop_
_entity.id
_entity.type
_entity.pdbx_description
1 polymer ?
#
loop_
_entity_poly.entity_id
_entity_poly.type
_entity_poly.pdbx_seq_one_letter_code
_entity_poly.pdbx_strand_id
1 'polypeptide(L)'
;LHGGKKPYGYSGFGEIAVFVFFGLVAVLGTQFVQAGRVDWVGLLAAIAIGSYSSAVLVANNLRDIPTDTESGKITLAVKLGDARTRALHLVLLVVPFVVTLALVPRTPWALVGLLALPLAVKANAPVRSGGRGPALIPALAVTGQSMLVWAAATGLALGLG
;
A
#
# COMPACT_ATOMS: atom_id res chain seq x y z
N LEU A 1 24.70 27.34 -10.72
CA LEU A 1 25.68 26.60 -9.91
C LEU A 1 25.09 26.36 -8.52
N HIS A 2 24.50 25.18 -8.29
CA HIS A 2 24.42 24.50 -6.99
C HIS A 2 24.26 23.01 -7.31
N GLY A 3 25.40 22.35 -7.52
CA GLY A 3 25.49 20.92 -7.69
C GLY A 3 25.29 20.21 -6.36
N GLY A 4 24.10 19.64 -6.17
CA GLY A 4 23.88 18.58 -5.18
C GLY A 4 24.28 17.24 -5.78
N LYS A 5 25.48 16.76 -5.47
CA LYS A 5 25.96 15.44 -5.87
C LYS A 5 25.18 14.37 -5.09
N LYS A 6 24.22 13.74 -5.79
CA LYS A 6 23.30 12.64 -5.39
C LYS A 6 21.93 13.12 -4.87
N PRO A 7 20.89 13.12 -5.73
CA PRO A 7 19.50 13.15 -5.28
C PRO A 7 19.22 11.84 -4.53
N TYR A 8 18.93 11.92 -3.24
CA TYR A 8 18.60 10.77 -2.38
C TYR A 8 17.34 9.99 -2.83
N GLY A 9 16.65 10.41 -3.89
CA GLY A 9 15.52 9.71 -4.50
C GLY A 9 15.87 8.49 -5.37
N TYR A 10 17.15 8.14 -5.53
CA TYR A 10 17.64 7.16 -6.53
C TYR A 10 17.71 5.68 -6.08
N SER A 11 17.00 5.31 -5.02
CA SER A 11 17.38 4.11 -4.26
C SER A 11 16.33 3.01 -4.15
N GLY A 12 15.09 3.22 -4.60
CA GLY A 12 14.01 2.25 -4.39
C GLY A 12 13.52 2.15 -2.93
N PHE A 13 13.84 3.13 -2.09
CA PHE A 13 13.31 3.22 -0.72
C PHE A 13 11.97 3.96 -0.65
N GLY A 14 11.37 4.34 -1.79
CA GLY A 14 10.14 5.12 -1.84
C GLY A 14 8.97 4.38 -1.19
N GLU A 15 8.83 3.08 -1.46
CA GLU A 15 7.82 2.21 -0.89
C GLU A 15 7.96 2.12 0.63
N ILE A 16 9.19 1.95 1.13
CA ILE A 16 9.45 1.89 2.57
C ILE A 16 9.16 3.24 3.23
N ALA A 17 9.56 4.35 2.60
CA ALA A 17 9.24 5.68 3.09
C ALA A 17 7.72 5.90 3.13
N VAL A 18 6.99 5.55 2.08
CA VAL A 18 5.53 5.65 2.03
C VAL A 18 4.87 4.78 3.10
N PHE A 19 5.34 3.55 3.29
CA PHE A 19 4.86 2.67 4.36
C PHE A 19 5.05 3.31 5.74
N VAL A 20 6.23 3.85 6.02
CA VAL A 20 6.55 4.43 7.33
C VAL A 20 5.78 5.73 7.55
N PHE A 21 5.77 6.66 6.60
CA PHE A 21 5.13 7.96 6.80
C PHE A 21 3.60 7.89 6.75
N PHE A 22 3.02 7.22 5.75
CA PHE A 22 1.56 7.13 5.60
C PHE A 22 0.94 6.01 6.43
N GLY A 23 1.67 4.93 6.68
CA GLY A 23 1.22 3.86 7.56
C GLY A 23 1.52 4.21 9.02
N LEU A 24 2.78 4.01 9.43
CA LEU A 24 3.17 4.10 10.84
C LEU A 24 2.97 5.49 11.43
N VAL A 25 3.59 6.52 10.85
CA VAL A 25 3.60 7.88 11.44
C VAL A 25 2.19 8.48 11.41
N ALA A 26 1.52 8.47 10.26
CA ALA A 26 0.20 9.08 10.15
C ALA A 26 -0.86 8.34 11.01
N VAL A 27 -0.93 7.01 10.96
CA VAL A 27 -1.96 6.25 11.69
C VAL A 27 -1.68 6.22 13.18
N LEU A 28 -0.44 5.89 13.59
CA LEU A 28 -0.10 5.84 15.02
C LEU A 28 -0.06 7.23 15.65
N GLY A 29 0.40 8.25 14.92
CA GLY A 29 0.35 9.63 15.36
C GLY A 29 -1.09 10.10 15.60
N THR A 30 -2.01 9.76 14.68
CA THR A 30 -3.43 10.05 14.85
C THR A 30 -4.00 9.35 16.08
N GLN A 31 -3.70 8.05 16.26
CA GLN A 31 -4.16 7.31 17.43
C GLN A 31 -3.60 7.89 18.73
N PHE A 32 -2.32 8.25 18.76
CA PHE A 32 -1.69 8.84 19.94
C PHE A 32 -2.33 10.18 20.32
N VAL A 33 -2.60 11.05 19.34
CA VAL A 33 -3.26 12.33 19.58
C VAL A 33 -4.70 12.15 20.07
N GLN A 34 -5.43 11.17 19.54
CA GLN A 34 -6.85 10.96 19.90
C GLN A 34 -7.04 10.18 21.21
N ALA A 35 -6.24 9.14 21.44
CA ALA A 35 -6.41 8.20 22.55
C ALA A 35 -5.32 8.29 23.62
N GLY A 36 -4.29 9.12 23.42
CA GLY A 36 -3.16 9.28 24.34
C GLY A 36 -2.21 8.08 24.41
N ARG A 37 -2.43 7.04 23.60
CA ARG A 37 -1.65 5.80 23.62
C ARG A 37 -1.57 5.15 22.25
N VAL A 38 -0.56 4.31 22.08
CA VAL A 38 -0.47 3.39 20.94
C VAL A 38 -0.69 1.96 21.42
N ASP A 39 -1.68 1.29 20.85
CA ASP A 39 -1.93 -0.13 21.06
C ASP A 39 -1.64 -0.98 19.82
N TRP A 40 -1.79 -2.29 19.98
CA TRP A 40 -1.55 -3.27 18.93
C TRP A 40 -2.58 -3.16 17.77
N VAL A 41 -3.79 -2.69 18.04
CA VAL A 41 -4.84 -2.49 17.00
C VAL A 41 -4.41 -1.38 16.06
N GLY A 42 -3.95 -0.25 16.60
CA GLY A 42 -3.40 0.85 15.81
C GLY A 42 -2.16 0.43 15.02
N LEU A 43 -1.29 -0.40 15.59
CA LEU A 43 -0.11 -0.91 14.89
C LEU A 43 -0.51 -1.77 13.68
N LEU A 44 -1.48 -2.67 13.84
CA LEU A 44 -1.99 -3.49 12.74
C LEU A 44 -2.67 -2.63 11.66
N ALA A 45 -3.48 -1.65 12.05
CA ALA A 45 -4.11 -0.71 11.12
C ALA A 45 -3.05 0.10 10.34
N ALA A 46 -2.00 0.56 11.02
CA ALA A 46 -0.89 1.29 10.40
C ALA A 46 -0.15 0.43 9.36
N ILE A 47 0.09 -0.84 9.67
CA ILE A 47 0.71 -1.81 8.74
C ILE A 47 -0.17 -2.00 7.50
N ALA A 48 -1.48 -2.16 7.67
CA ALA A 48 -2.41 -2.33 6.55
C ALA A 48 -2.47 -1.08 5.64
N ILE A 49 -2.61 0.11 6.22
CA ILE A 49 -2.66 1.38 5.50
C ILE A 49 -1.33 1.68 4.78
N GLY A 50 -0.20 1.44 5.46
CA GLY A 50 1.12 1.58 4.86
C GLY A 50 1.33 0.61 3.70
N SER A 51 0.82 -0.62 3.81
CA SER A 51 0.90 -1.63 2.75
C SER A 51 0.08 -1.23 1.52
N TYR A 52 -1.16 -0.76 1.72
CA TYR A 52 -1.98 -0.25 0.61
C TYR A 52 -1.34 0.96 -0.08
N SER A 53 -0.83 1.92 0.70
CA SER A 53 -0.19 3.12 0.15
C SER A 53 1.06 2.77 -0.66
N SER A 54 1.84 1.81 -0.16
CA SER A 54 2.98 1.25 -0.88
C SER A 54 2.54 0.51 -2.14
N ALA A 55 1.44 -0.25 -2.11
CA ALA A 55 0.91 -0.96 -3.27
C ALA A 55 0.51 0.01 -4.39
N VAL A 56 -0.10 1.16 -4.07
CA VAL A 56 -0.41 2.23 -5.03
C VAL A 56 0.87 2.76 -5.67
N LEU A 57 1.89 3.06 -4.87
CA LEU A 57 3.18 3.53 -5.39
C LEU A 57 3.85 2.48 -6.27
N VAL A 58 3.83 1.20 -5.87
CA VAL A 58 4.39 0.10 -6.67
C VAL A 58 3.67 -0.03 -8.01
N ALA A 59 2.34 0.07 -8.04
CA ALA A 59 1.57 0.03 -9.28
C ALA A 59 1.90 1.24 -10.18
N ASN A 60 2.11 2.42 -9.58
CA ASN A 60 2.56 3.61 -10.28
C ASN A 60 3.97 3.41 -10.88
N ASN A 61 4.92 2.93 -10.09
CA ASN A 61 6.28 2.63 -10.54
C ASN A 61 6.30 1.57 -11.65
N LEU A 62 5.44 0.55 -11.57
CA LEU A 62 5.29 -0.48 -12.59
C LEU A 62 4.74 0.07 -13.92
N ARG A 63 3.84 1.07 -13.85
CA ARG A 63 3.29 1.78 -15.02
C ARG A 63 4.37 2.49 -15.80
N ASP A 64 5.28 3.13 -15.07
CA ASP A 64 6.22 4.10 -15.62
C ASP A 64 7.61 3.49 -15.92
N ILE A 65 7.82 2.17 -15.70
CA ILE A 65 9.08 1.46 -16.02
C ILE A 65 9.64 1.77 -17.42
N PRO A 66 8.86 1.73 -18.52
CA PRO A 66 9.42 1.96 -19.86
C PRO A 66 10.04 3.35 -19.99
N THR A 67 9.35 4.38 -19.49
CA THR A 67 9.78 5.78 -19.54
C THR A 67 10.87 6.09 -18.52
N ASP A 68 10.85 5.46 -17.35
CA ASP A 68 11.89 5.62 -16.32
C ASP A 68 13.21 4.96 -16.73
N THR A 69 13.15 3.86 -17.48
CA THR A 69 14.34 3.18 -18.04
C THR A 69 15.02 4.05 -19.10
N GLU A 70 14.24 4.70 -19.98
CA GLU A 70 14.77 5.59 -21.03
C GLU A 70 15.34 6.91 -20.45
N SER A 71 14.81 7.37 -19.32
CA SER A 71 15.25 8.61 -18.66
C SER A 71 16.35 8.42 -17.62
N GLY A 72 16.82 7.18 -17.41
CA GLY A 72 17.90 6.86 -16.47
C GLY A 72 17.50 6.92 -14.99
N LYS A 73 16.20 7.00 -14.68
CA LYS A 73 15.71 6.99 -13.29
C LYS A 73 15.77 5.59 -12.71
N ILE A 74 16.43 5.45 -11.56
CA ILE A 74 16.51 4.17 -10.85
C ILE A 74 15.38 4.10 -9.80
N THR A 75 14.22 3.58 -10.19
CA THR A 75 13.12 3.24 -9.26
C THR A 75 13.30 1.82 -8.70
N LEU A 76 12.58 1.48 -7.60
CA LEU A 76 12.62 0.11 -7.07
C LEU A 76 12.19 -0.89 -8.14
N ALA A 77 11.21 -0.52 -8.98
CA ALA A 77 10.74 -1.36 -10.07
C ALA A 77 11.84 -1.69 -11.09
N VAL A 78 12.70 -0.72 -11.40
CA VAL A 78 13.88 -0.91 -12.26
C VAL A 78 14.96 -1.78 -11.58
N LYS A 79 15.19 -1.62 -10.26
CA LYS A 79 16.16 -2.44 -9.52
C LYS A 79 15.70 -3.89 -9.26
N LEU A 80 14.42 -4.08 -8.98
CA LEU A 80 13.84 -5.37 -8.61
C LEU A 80 13.48 -6.20 -9.86
N GLY A 81 13.16 -5.52 -10.97
CA GLY A 81 12.66 -6.11 -12.21
C GLY A 81 11.15 -6.32 -12.19
N ASP A 82 10.52 -6.23 -13.37
CA ASP A 82 9.05 -6.27 -13.58
C ASP A 82 8.37 -7.42 -12.83
N ALA A 83 8.90 -8.64 -12.92
CA ALA A 83 8.32 -9.82 -12.26
C ALA A 83 8.31 -9.71 -10.72
N ARG A 84 9.39 -9.20 -10.11
CA ARG A 84 9.47 -9.04 -8.65
C ARG A 84 8.63 -7.87 -8.17
N THR A 85 8.50 -6.80 -8.95
CA THR A 85 7.62 -5.66 -8.66
C THR A 85 6.15 -6.07 -8.66
N ARG A 86 5.74 -6.91 -9.61
CA ARG A 86 4.40 -7.51 -9.63
C ARG A 86 4.14 -8.39 -8.39
N ALA A 87 5.13 -9.19 -8.00
CA ALA A 87 5.05 -10.00 -6.78
C ALA A 87 4.94 -9.13 -5.51
N LEU A 88 5.74 -8.06 -5.41
CA LEU A 88 5.67 -7.11 -4.31
C LEU A 88 4.30 -6.45 -4.20
N HIS A 89 3.72 -6.01 -5.32
CA HIS A 89 2.38 -5.44 -5.34
C HIS A 89 1.32 -6.41 -4.80
N LEU A 90 1.37 -7.68 -5.23
CA LEU A 90 0.49 -8.74 -4.71
C LEU A 90 0.67 -8.90 -3.18
N VAL A 91 1.91 -9.02 -2.70
CA VAL A 91 2.20 -9.19 -1.27
C VAL A 91 1.62 -8.04 -0.46
N LEU A 92 1.86 -6.80 -0.90
CA LEU A 92 1.33 -5.60 -0.24
C LEU A 92 -0.20 -5.55 -0.22
N LEU A 93 -0.87 -6.04 -1.27
CA LEU A 93 -2.33 -6.16 -1.29
C LEU A 93 -2.89 -7.25 -0.38
N VAL A 94 -2.11 -8.29 -0.05
CA VAL A 94 -2.54 -9.38 0.83
C VAL A 94 -2.47 -8.98 2.30
N VAL A 95 -1.49 -8.17 2.69
CA VAL A 95 -1.24 -7.76 4.09
C VAL A 95 -2.50 -7.22 4.80
N PRO A 96 -3.31 -6.31 4.23
CA PRO A 96 -4.53 -5.81 4.89
C PRO A 96 -5.54 -6.91 5.24
N PHE A 97 -5.62 -7.98 4.45
CA PHE A 97 -6.53 -9.10 4.74
C PHE A 97 -5.97 -10.01 5.84
N VAL A 98 -4.65 -10.20 5.89
CA VAL A 98 -4.00 -10.85 7.04
C VAL A 98 -4.25 -10.05 8.31
N VAL A 99 -4.15 -8.72 8.23
CA VAL A 99 -4.48 -7.82 9.34
C VAL A 99 -5.95 -7.96 9.74
N THR A 100 -6.89 -8.03 8.80
CA THR A 100 -8.30 -8.29 9.08
C THR A 100 -8.49 -9.56 9.92
N LEU A 101 -7.82 -10.65 9.57
CA LEU A 101 -7.88 -11.89 10.34
C LEU A 101 -7.23 -11.75 11.73
N ALA A 102 -6.12 -11.02 11.83
CA ALA A 102 -5.43 -10.76 13.10
C ALA A 102 -6.24 -9.86 14.05
N LEU A 103 -7.21 -9.09 13.55
CA LEU A 103 -8.11 -8.24 14.33
C LEU A 103 -9.34 -9.00 14.88
N VAL A 104 -9.61 -10.22 14.42
CA VAL A 104 -10.75 -11.03 14.86
C VAL A 104 -10.81 -11.23 16.39
N PRO A 105 -9.69 -11.49 17.10
CA PRO A 105 -9.72 -11.61 18.56
C PRO A 105 -10.13 -10.33 19.29
N ARG A 106 -9.96 -9.14 18.67
CA ARG A 106 -10.46 -7.87 19.22
C ARG A 106 -11.95 -7.71 19.00
N THR A 107 -12.42 -8.04 17.80
CA THR A 107 -13.84 -7.99 17.44
C THR A 107 -14.10 -8.88 16.23
N PRO A 108 -15.06 -9.83 16.30
CA PRO A 108 -15.44 -10.64 15.14
C PRO A 108 -15.93 -9.79 13.95
N TRP A 109 -16.47 -8.59 14.24
CA TRP A 109 -16.90 -7.62 13.22
C TRP A 109 -15.76 -7.16 12.30
N ALA A 110 -14.49 -7.35 12.69
CA ALA A 110 -13.34 -7.03 11.84
C ALA A 110 -13.39 -7.75 10.49
N LEU A 111 -14.05 -8.91 10.40
CA LEU A 111 -14.25 -9.65 9.14
C LEU A 111 -14.97 -8.85 8.05
N VAL A 112 -15.71 -7.79 8.40
CA VAL A 112 -16.31 -6.87 7.41
C VAL A 112 -15.23 -6.22 6.53
N GLY A 113 -13.98 -6.12 7.00
CA GLY A 113 -12.85 -5.68 6.17
C GLY A 113 -12.60 -6.56 4.94
N LEU A 114 -13.06 -7.83 4.94
CA LEU A 114 -12.98 -8.71 3.77
C LEU A 114 -13.87 -8.25 2.61
N LEU A 115 -14.81 -7.32 2.82
CA LEU A 115 -15.59 -6.70 1.74
C LEU A 115 -14.71 -5.94 0.73
N ALA A 116 -13.49 -5.54 1.12
CA ALA A 116 -12.52 -4.94 0.21
C ALA A 116 -11.82 -5.96 -0.71
N LEU A 117 -11.93 -7.27 -0.42
CA LEU A 117 -11.20 -8.33 -1.15
C LEU A 117 -11.52 -8.36 -2.65
N PRO A 118 -12.78 -8.25 -3.11
CA PRO A 118 -13.08 -8.20 -4.53
C PRO A 118 -12.40 -7.01 -5.24
N LEU A 119 -12.26 -5.87 -4.57
CA LEU A 119 -11.56 -4.71 -5.11
C LEU A 119 -10.06 -4.96 -5.17
N ALA A 120 -9.44 -5.53 -4.14
CA ALA A 120 -8.02 -5.90 -4.18
C ALA A 120 -7.72 -6.92 -5.29
N VAL A 121 -8.60 -7.90 -5.51
CA VAL A 121 -8.46 -8.86 -6.62
C VAL A 121 -8.56 -8.15 -7.97
N LYS A 122 -9.53 -7.25 -8.15
CA LYS A 122 -9.66 -6.43 -9.37
C LYS A 122 -8.45 -5.51 -9.58
N ALA A 123 -7.92 -4.90 -8.53
CA ALA A 123 -6.74 -4.04 -8.58
C ALA A 123 -5.51 -4.81 -9.08
N ASN A 124 -5.36 -6.06 -8.67
CA ASN A 124 -4.24 -6.89 -9.05
C ASN A 124 -4.41 -7.57 -10.42
N ALA A 125 -5.61 -7.57 -11.01
CA ALA A 125 -5.85 -8.26 -12.28
C ALA A 125 -4.96 -7.73 -13.44
N PRO A 126 -4.83 -6.40 -13.67
CA PRO A 126 -3.92 -5.86 -14.68
C PRO A 126 -2.44 -6.13 -14.40
N VAL A 127 -2.08 -6.25 -13.12
CA VAL A 127 -0.71 -6.55 -12.69
C VAL A 127 -0.38 -8.02 -12.94
N ARG A 128 -1.31 -8.94 -12.70
CA ARG A 128 -1.13 -10.38 -12.96
C ARG A 128 -1.17 -10.74 -14.44
N SER A 129 -1.95 -10.03 -15.25
CA SER A 129 -2.07 -10.28 -16.69
C SER A 129 -0.90 -9.74 -17.52
N GLY A 130 0.12 -9.16 -16.89
CA GLY A 130 1.27 -8.59 -17.62
C GLY A 130 1.00 -7.21 -18.21
N GLY A 131 -0.03 -6.49 -17.74
CA GLY A 131 -0.36 -5.14 -18.19
C GLY A 131 0.83 -4.17 -18.04
N ARG A 132 0.93 -3.21 -18.97
CA ARG A 132 1.99 -2.19 -19.04
C ARG A 132 1.41 -0.83 -19.37
N GLY A 133 2.08 0.24 -18.94
CA GLY A 133 1.68 1.62 -19.25
C GLY A 133 0.21 1.89 -18.89
N PRO A 134 -0.60 2.50 -19.77
CA PRO A 134 -1.99 2.87 -19.46
C PRO A 134 -2.89 1.73 -18.95
N ALA A 135 -2.59 0.47 -19.30
CA ALA A 135 -3.34 -0.68 -18.80
C ALA A 135 -3.25 -0.87 -17.28
N LEU A 136 -2.28 -0.26 -16.60
CA LEU A 136 -2.11 -0.30 -15.15
C LEU A 136 -2.83 0.85 -14.43
N ILE A 137 -3.37 1.84 -15.14
CA ILE A 137 -4.13 2.96 -14.52
C ILE A 137 -5.28 2.44 -13.64
N PRO A 138 -6.08 1.45 -14.07
CA PRO A 138 -7.11 0.88 -13.21
C PRO A 138 -6.55 0.25 -11.93
N ALA A 139 -5.35 -0.34 -11.96
CA ALA A 139 -4.74 -0.95 -10.78
C ALA A 139 -4.48 0.09 -9.68
N LEU A 140 -4.00 1.29 -10.03
CA LEU A 140 -3.80 2.38 -9.07
C LEU A 140 -5.14 2.83 -8.46
N ALA A 141 -6.12 3.12 -9.30
CA ALA A 141 -7.41 3.63 -8.85
C ALA A 141 -8.16 2.62 -7.96
N VAL A 142 -8.21 1.36 -8.38
CA VAL A 142 -8.91 0.30 -7.66
C VAL A 142 -8.17 -0.09 -6.37
N THR A 143 -6.83 -0.01 -6.33
CA THR A 143 -6.07 -0.18 -5.07
C THR A 143 -6.47 0.89 -4.05
N GLY A 144 -6.57 2.15 -4.47
CA GLY A 144 -7.03 3.24 -3.61
C GLY A 144 -8.46 3.05 -3.12
N GLN A 145 -9.37 2.60 -3.98
CA GLN A 145 -10.74 2.27 -3.59
C GLN A 145 -10.79 1.10 -2.58
N SER A 146 -9.98 0.05 -2.80
CA SER A 146 -9.86 -1.07 -1.87
C SER A 146 -9.38 -0.61 -0.50
N MET A 147 -8.38 0.28 -0.46
CA MET A 147 -7.87 0.88 0.76
C MET A 147 -8.97 1.66 1.50
N LEU A 148 -9.73 2.50 0.80
CA LEU A 148 -10.83 3.28 1.40
C LEU A 148 -11.93 2.38 1.97
N VAL A 149 -12.39 1.39 1.20
CA VAL A 149 -13.41 0.43 1.65
C VAL A 149 -12.92 -0.35 2.86
N TRP A 150 -11.68 -0.84 2.82
CA TRP A 150 -11.10 -1.59 3.93
C TRP A 150 -10.99 -0.73 5.19
N ALA A 151 -10.51 0.51 5.07
CA ALA A 151 -10.34 1.43 6.19
C ALA A 151 -11.68 1.81 6.83
N ALA A 152 -12.68 2.16 6.02
CA ALA A 152 -14.02 2.50 6.51
C ALA A 152 -14.70 1.30 7.19
N ALA A 153 -14.68 0.13 6.54
CA ALA A 153 -15.26 -1.09 7.08
C ALA A 153 -14.62 -1.49 8.42
N THR A 154 -13.28 -1.53 8.46
CA THR A 154 -12.53 -1.93 9.66
C THR A 154 -12.67 -0.90 10.77
N GLY A 155 -12.64 0.40 10.44
CA GLY A 155 -12.86 1.47 11.41
C GLY A 155 -14.24 1.42 12.05
N LEU A 156 -15.30 1.21 11.26
CA LEU A 156 -16.66 1.02 11.77
C LEU A 156 -16.78 -0.23 12.63
N ALA A 157 -16.19 -1.35 12.20
CA ALA A 157 -16.21 -2.60 12.96
C ALA A 157 -15.51 -2.48 14.33
N LEU A 158 -14.39 -1.75 14.40
CA LEU A 158 -13.67 -1.49 15.64
C LEU A 158 -14.37 -0.47 16.54
N GLY A 159 -15.11 0.48 15.97
CA GLY A 159 -15.87 1.48 16.72
C GLY A 159 -17.19 0.96 17.28
N LEU A 160 -17.83 0.01 16.60
CA LEU A 160 -19.13 -0.57 16.98
C LEU A 160 -19.02 -1.88 17.79
N GLY A 161 -17.83 -2.52 17.82
CA GLY A 161 -17.59 -3.80 18.49
C GLY A 161 -16.60 -3.73 19.65
#